data_AF-N9TR40-F1
#
_entry.id   AF-N9TR40-F1
#
_cell.length_a   1.000
_cell.length_b   1.000
_cell.length_c   1.000
_cell.angle_alpha   90.00
_cell.angle_beta   90.00
_cell.angle_gamma   90.00
#
_symmetry.space_group_name_H-M   'P 1'
#
loop_
_entity.id
_entity.type
_entity.pdbx_description
1 polymer ?
#
loop_
_entity_poly.entity_id
_entity_poly.type
_entity_poly.pdbx_seq_one_letter_code
_entity_poly.pdbx_strand_id
1 'polypeptide(L)'
;MKKRNKQEIDWIDSIDNDISIEDQLKHKEFAKQSVKDKKIRKILFWTFTSAALTTIIGATIGIQLSKPKNALIYWYDKIEKYAFSSVSNNNKEYPISITLNPNQVIKGKTPESLLEILVSNKNASNIDLIFGDKNNDSYAALSQKDPNKQWNVEFENFIIDTVSKNILYVDLVFKEKGSNEISFVIRNFPIKTELNTEQYNLEKLDDTKKANTKKNENNIINEIKKKMAYSFYTPIDLKGNYPKEKVAVYKNALEKYITNFNTNLKQKEFYQKLDLSWFFSEPFSKSSDELGLMRLYSNASIETSNFFSPLVFSSIELKNFNNQNWKEETRLKIKAKVITLATETKKINKKKIQYGLYIEAKENNENKEIEFDIPLSFLKNPK
;
A
#
# COMPACT_ATOMS: atom_id res chain seq x y z
N MET A 1 -73.68 45.77 -67.32
CA MET A 1 -72.60 45.46 -66.36
C MET A 1 -73.23 44.91 -65.08
N LYS A 2 -73.15 43.59 -64.88
CA LYS A 2 -73.85 42.89 -63.80
C LYS A 2 -73.00 42.85 -62.53
N LYS A 3 -73.59 43.32 -61.42
CA LYS A 3 -73.08 43.26 -60.05
C LYS A 3 -72.83 41.80 -59.65
N ARG A 4 -71.62 41.50 -59.15
CA ARG A 4 -71.32 40.26 -58.43
C ARG A 4 -71.82 40.40 -57.00
N ASN A 5 -72.92 39.72 -56.67
CA ASN A 5 -73.29 39.42 -55.29
C ASN A 5 -72.56 38.15 -54.85
N LYS A 6 -71.99 38.18 -53.65
CA LYS A 6 -71.54 36.99 -52.92
C LYS A 6 -72.72 36.05 -52.73
N GLN A 7 -72.54 34.79 -53.13
CA GLN A 7 -73.28 33.67 -52.54
C GLN A 7 -72.32 32.93 -51.63
N GLU A 8 -72.72 32.81 -50.36
CA GLU A 8 -72.14 31.91 -49.38
C GLU A 8 -72.20 30.48 -49.94
N ILE A 9 -71.04 29.83 -50.02
CA ILE A 9 -70.98 28.39 -50.23
C ILE A 9 -70.91 27.78 -48.84
N ASP A 10 -72.02 27.14 -48.49
CA ASP A 10 -72.26 26.39 -47.27
C ASP A 10 -71.35 25.15 -47.24
N TRP A 11 -70.39 25.12 -46.32
CA TRP A 11 -69.39 24.05 -46.20
C TRP A 11 -69.97 22.75 -45.59
N ILE A 12 -71.27 22.74 -45.29
CA ILE A 12 -71.91 21.70 -44.49
C ILE A 12 -72.42 20.52 -45.36
N ASP A 13 -72.65 20.71 -46.66
CA ASP A 13 -73.26 19.69 -47.51
C ASP A 13 -72.30 18.93 -48.44
N SER A 14 -70.98 19.09 -48.29
CA SER A 14 -69.98 18.35 -49.11
C SER A 14 -69.07 17.41 -48.33
N ILE A 15 -69.33 17.18 -47.03
CA ILE A 15 -68.54 16.25 -46.21
C ILE A 15 -69.14 14.82 -46.25
N ASP A 16 -70.41 14.68 -46.63
CA ASP A 16 -71.15 13.42 -46.52
C ASP A 16 -71.12 12.52 -47.76
N ASN A 17 -70.21 12.72 -48.71
CA ASN A 17 -69.93 11.70 -49.71
C ASN A 17 -68.43 11.48 -49.93
N ASP A 18 -68.06 10.21 -49.78
CA ASP A 18 -66.81 9.55 -50.14
C ASP A 18 -65.63 9.67 -49.15
N ILE A 19 -65.88 9.32 -47.89
CA ILE A 19 -64.93 8.44 -47.19
C ILE A 19 -65.53 7.05 -47.22
N SER A 20 -64.95 6.15 -48.01
CA SER A 20 -65.38 4.75 -48.04
C SER A 20 -65.35 4.16 -46.62
N ILE A 21 -66.27 3.24 -46.30
CA ILE A 21 -66.27 2.51 -45.01
C ILE A 21 -64.90 1.83 -44.80
N GLU A 22 -64.25 1.42 -45.89
CA GLU A 22 -62.88 0.88 -45.89
C GLU A 22 -61.82 1.90 -45.49
N ASP A 23 -61.92 3.17 -45.89
CA ASP A 23 -61.00 4.23 -45.48
C ASP A 23 -61.22 4.68 -44.03
N GLN A 24 -62.47 4.71 -43.55
CA GLN A 24 -62.75 4.92 -42.13
C GLN A 24 -62.22 3.77 -41.26
N LEU A 25 -62.34 2.52 -41.71
CA LEU A 25 -61.76 1.35 -41.05
C LEU A 25 -60.23 1.38 -41.09
N LYS A 26 -59.61 1.67 -42.23
CA LYS A 26 -58.15 1.83 -42.36
C LYS A 26 -57.61 2.94 -41.50
N HIS A 27 -58.25 4.11 -41.42
CA HIS A 27 -57.81 5.21 -40.54
C HIS A 27 -58.03 4.89 -39.06
N LYS A 28 -59.10 4.17 -38.69
CA LYS A 28 -59.33 3.70 -37.32
C LYS A 28 -58.33 2.61 -36.92
N GLU A 29 -57.97 1.73 -37.83
CA GLU A 29 -56.91 0.73 -37.65
C GLU A 29 -55.53 1.37 -37.59
N PHE A 30 -55.19 2.31 -38.49
CA PHE A 30 -53.94 3.08 -38.44
C PHE A 30 -53.83 3.92 -37.17
N ALA A 31 -54.91 4.54 -36.71
CA ALA A 31 -54.93 5.28 -35.46
C ALA A 31 -54.76 4.35 -34.25
N LYS A 32 -55.43 3.20 -34.23
CA LYS A 32 -55.22 2.16 -33.21
C LYS A 32 -53.79 1.61 -33.23
N GLN A 33 -53.23 1.36 -34.41
CA GLN A 33 -51.86 0.90 -34.61
C GLN A 33 -50.86 1.96 -34.13
N SER A 34 -51.04 3.23 -34.52
CA SER A 34 -50.19 4.35 -34.10
C SER A 34 -50.23 4.58 -32.59
N VAL A 35 -51.40 4.45 -31.95
CA VAL A 35 -51.54 4.54 -30.49
C VAL A 35 -50.90 3.34 -29.80
N LYS A 36 -51.06 2.13 -30.34
CA LYS A 36 -50.37 0.92 -29.84
C LYS A 36 -48.86 1.06 -29.98
N ASP A 37 -48.36 1.53 -31.12
CA ASP A 37 -46.94 1.75 -31.38
C ASP A 37 -46.35 2.83 -30.48
N LYS A 38 -47.09 3.93 -30.23
CA LYS A 38 -46.69 4.94 -29.24
C LYS A 38 -46.63 4.36 -27.82
N LYS A 39 -47.60 3.52 -27.43
CA LYS A 39 -47.58 2.82 -26.13
C LYS A 39 -46.41 1.85 -26.04
N ILE A 40 -46.16 1.04 -27.08
CA ILE A 40 -45.05 0.08 -27.15
C ILE A 40 -43.71 0.83 -27.09
N ARG A 41 -43.52 1.91 -27.85
CA ARG A 41 -42.30 2.74 -27.79
C ARG A 41 -42.11 3.37 -26.41
N LYS A 42 -43.18 3.84 -25.77
CA LYS A 42 -43.11 4.38 -24.40
C LYS A 42 -42.73 3.31 -23.38
N ILE A 43 -43.32 2.11 -23.49
CA ILE A 43 -42.98 0.96 -22.64
C ILE A 43 -41.52 0.57 -22.88
N LEU A 44 -41.10 0.36 -24.13
CA LEU A 44 -39.72 0.03 -24.47
C LEU A 44 -38.75 1.09 -23.94
N PHE A 45 -39.03 2.39 -24.12
CA PHE A 45 -38.21 3.47 -23.58
C PHE A 45 -38.04 3.38 -22.05
N TRP A 46 -39.14 3.19 -21.31
CA TRP A 46 -39.08 3.02 -19.84
C TRP A 46 -38.38 1.71 -19.43
N THR A 47 -38.57 0.63 -20.19
CA THR A 47 -37.96 -0.68 -19.91
C THR A 47 -36.45 -0.64 -20.16
N PHE A 48 -36.00 -0.05 -21.26
CA PHE A 48 -34.58 0.15 -21.57
C PHE A 48 -33.92 1.13 -20.59
N THR A 49 -34.60 2.21 -20.21
CA THR A 49 -34.09 3.17 -19.21
C THR A 49 -33.97 2.51 -17.84
N SER A 50 -34.97 1.74 -17.41
CA SER A 50 -34.92 0.97 -16.16
C SER A 50 -33.86 -0.12 -16.20
N ALA A 51 -33.71 -0.84 -17.31
CA ALA A 51 -32.67 -1.86 -17.46
C ALA A 51 -31.27 -1.23 -17.38
N ALA A 52 -31.03 -0.13 -18.09
CA ALA A 52 -29.77 0.61 -18.03
C ALA A 52 -29.48 1.10 -16.61
N LEU A 53 -30.47 1.67 -15.91
CA LEU A 53 -30.32 2.11 -14.52
C LEU A 53 -30.01 0.93 -13.59
N THR A 54 -30.72 -0.19 -13.73
CA THR A 54 -30.48 -1.41 -12.94
C THR A 54 -29.12 -2.03 -13.24
N THR A 55 -28.65 -1.98 -14.50
CA THR A 55 -27.30 -2.43 -14.86
C THR A 55 -26.24 -1.51 -14.28
N ILE A 56 -26.42 -0.18 -14.29
CA ILE A 56 -25.50 0.78 -13.68
C ILE A 56 -25.47 0.61 -12.16
N ILE A 57 -26.63 0.49 -11.52
CA ILE A 57 -26.75 0.23 -10.08
C ILE A 57 -26.13 -1.12 -9.74
N GLY A 58 -26.44 -2.17 -10.51
CA GLY A 58 -25.89 -3.51 -10.35
C GLY A 58 -24.37 -3.57 -10.55
N ALA A 59 -23.83 -2.84 -11.53
CA ALA A 59 -22.40 -2.70 -11.75
C ALA A 59 -21.73 -1.88 -10.64
N THR A 60 -22.34 -0.79 -10.19
CA THR A 60 -21.82 0.06 -9.11
C THR A 60 -21.81 -0.70 -7.77
N ILE A 61 -22.91 -1.39 -7.45
CA ILE A 61 -23.01 -2.28 -6.30
C ILE A 61 -22.03 -3.45 -6.46
N GLY A 62 -21.90 -4.04 -7.65
CA GLY A 62 -20.94 -5.11 -7.94
C GLY A 62 -19.49 -4.67 -7.74
N ILE A 63 -19.13 -3.46 -8.17
CA ILE A 63 -17.80 -2.86 -8.00
C ILE A 63 -17.56 -2.50 -6.52
N GLN A 64 -18.54 -1.93 -5.83
CA GLN A 64 -18.43 -1.58 -4.41
C GLN A 64 -18.42 -2.80 -3.47
N LEU A 65 -19.17 -3.87 -3.78
CA LEU A 65 -19.18 -5.11 -3.01
C LEU A 65 -17.95 -5.99 -3.30
N SER A 66 -17.37 -5.88 -4.51
CA SER A 66 -16.16 -6.63 -4.87
C SER A 66 -14.89 -6.01 -4.29
N LYS A 67 -14.81 -4.68 -4.15
CA LYS A 67 -13.68 -4.01 -3.52
C LYS A 67 -13.68 -4.21 -2.00
N PRO A 68 -12.57 -4.65 -1.40
CA PRO A 68 -12.46 -4.68 0.05
C PRO A 68 -12.56 -3.25 0.59
N LYS A 69 -13.23 -3.10 1.74
CA LYS A 69 -13.37 -1.80 2.44
C LYS A 69 -11.99 -1.26 2.85
N ASN A 70 -11.11 -2.15 3.30
CA ASN A 70 -9.71 -1.85 3.58
C ASN A 70 -8.89 -2.73 2.63
N ALA A 71 -8.41 -2.14 1.54
CA ALA A 71 -7.41 -2.75 0.66
C ALA A 71 -6.01 -2.39 1.18
N LEU A 72 -4.99 -3.17 0.82
CA LEU A 72 -3.61 -2.73 1.05
C LEU A 72 -3.32 -1.48 0.18
N ILE A 73 -2.96 -0.39 0.83
CA ILE A 73 -2.74 0.93 0.24
C ILE A 73 -1.27 1.09 -0.13
N TYR A 74 -1.04 1.47 -1.38
CA TYR A 74 0.26 1.97 -1.80
C TYR A 74 0.40 3.47 -1.47
N TRP A 75 1.37 3.81 -0.63
CA TRP A 75 1.68 5.20 -0.31
C TRP A 75 2.51 5.84 -1.43
N TYR A 76 1.88 6.71 -2.20
CA TYR A 76 2.53 7.50 -3.25
C TYR A 76 3.64 8.40 -2.69
N ASP A 77 4.62 8.74 -3.53
CA ASP A 77 5.82 9.51 -3.15
C ASP A 77 5.54 10.91 -2.61
N LYS A 78 4.36 11.47 -2.89
CA LYS A 78 3.93 12.76 -2.34
C LYS A 78 3.60 12.72 -0.84
N ILE A 79 3.36 11.53 -0.29
CA ILE A 79 3.07 11.35 1.14
C ILE A 79 4.41 11.10 1.83
N GLU A 80 4.68 11.86 2.88
CA GLU A 80 5.89 11.68 3.68
C GLU A 80 5.80 10.37 4.49
N LYS A 81 6.85 9.56 4.44
CA LYS A 81 6.90 8.21 5.02
C LYS A 81 8.02 8.16 6.06
N TYR A 82 7.70 7.75 7.27
CA TYR A 82 8.68 7.58 8.34
C TYR A 82 8.84 6.11 8.72
N ALA A 83 10.09 5.72 8.97
CA ALA A 83 10.38 4.45 9.62
C ALA A 83 10.03 4.58 11.10
N PHE A 84 9.44 3.55 11.70
CA PHE A 84 9.09 3.54 13.10
C PHE A 84 10.32 3.77 14.01
N SER A 85 11.45 3.18 13.68
CA SER A 85 12.73 3.36 14.39
C SER A 85 13.26 4.80 14.37
N SER A 86 12.83 5.62 13.40
CA SER A 86 13.24 7.02 13.31
C SER A 86 12.44 7.93 14.26
N VAL A 87 11.16 7.61 14.47
CA VAL A 87 10.27 8.35 15.38
C VAL A 87 10.35 7.88 16.83
N SER A 88 11.01 6.76 17.11
CA SER A 88 11.15 6.20 18.47
C SER A 88 12.24 6.85 19.32
N ASN A 89 13.21 7.54 18.70
CA ASN A 89 14.42 8.03 19.38
C ASN A 89 14.36 9.50 19.80
N ASN A 90 13.16 10.05 19.95
CA ASN A 90 12.96 11.42 20.40
C ASN A 90 13.74 12.48 19.56
N ASN A 91 14.02 12.19 18.29
CA ASN A 91 14.71 13.10 17.38
C ASN A 91 13.87 14.37 17.14
N LYS A 92 14.50 15.56 17.15
CA LYS A 92 13.83 16.87 17.05
C LYS A 92 13.20 17.13 15.68
N GLU A 93 13.58 16.37 14.66
CA GLU A 93 13.16 16.58 13.27
C GLU A 93 11.74 16.10 12.96
N TYR A 94 11.15 15.25 13.80
CA TYR A 94 9.83 14.66 13.54
C TYR A 94 8.71 15.35 14.35
N PRO A 95 7.48 15.48 13.80
CA PRO A 95 6.37 16.15 14.47
C PRO A 95 5.82 15.39 15.69
N ILE A 96 6.18 14.12 15.84
CA ILE A 96 5.70 13.20 16.89
C ILE A 96 6.83 12.31 17.40
N SER A 97 6.62 11.69 18.56
CA SER A 97 7.46 10.61 19.11
C SER A 97 6.58 9.42 19.52
N ILE A 98 7.00 8.20 19.21
CA ILE A 98 6.33 6.98 19.68
C ILE A 98 7.30 6.10 20.46
N THR A 99 6.95 5.76 21.69
CA THR A 99 7.75 4.85 22.52
C THR A 99 6.96 3.58 22.79
N LEU A 100 7.51 2.41 22.44
CA LEU A 100 6.91 1.13 22.82
C LEU A 100 7.20 0.83 24.28
N ASN A 101 6.21 0.31 25.00
CA ASN A 101 6.41 -0.23 26.33
C ASN A 101 6.88 -1.69 26.21
N PRO A 102 8.16 -2.02 26.51
CA PRO A 102 8.75 -3.32 26.18
C PRO A 102 8.09 -4.50 26.90
N ASN A 103 7.44 -4.24 28.05
CA ASN A 103 6.77 -5.25 28.85
C ASN A 103 5.28 -5.41 28.51
N GLN A 104 4.76 -4.62 27.55
CA GLN A 104 3.35 -4.63 27.21
C GLN A 104 3.08 -5.43 25.93
N VAL A 105 2.03 -6.23 25.98
CA VAL A 105 1.49 -7.01 24.87
C VAL A 105 -0.03 -6.97 24.93
N ILE A 106 -0.70 -7.13 23.79
CA ILE A 106 -2.15 -7.25 23.76
C ILE A 106 -2.55 -8.65 24.26
N LYS A 107 -3.01 -8.70 25.53
CA LYS A 107 -3.36 -9.93 26.25
C LYS A 107 -4.54 -10.69 25.64
N GLY A 108 -4.47 -12.02 25.66
CA GLY A 108 -5.52 -12.93 25.21
C GLY A 108 -5.84 -12.85 23.72
N LYS A 109 -4.97 -12.26 22.91
CA LYS A 109 -5.16 -12.06 21.46
C LYS A 109 -4.07 -12.74 20.65
N THR A 110 -4.46 -13.22 19.48
CA THR A 110 -3.59 -13.50 18.33
C THR A 110 -3.59 -12.29 17.38
N PRO A 111 -2.67 -12.19 16.40
CA PRO A 111 -2.68 -11.12 15.40
C PRO A 111 -4.01 -11.00 14.62
N GLU A 112 -4.64 -12.13 14.26
CA GLU A 112 -5.93 -12.18 13.56
C GLU A 112 -7.06 -11.60 14.40
N SER A 113 -7.14 -12.01 15.68
CA SER A 113 -8.19 -11.51 16.58
C SER A 113 -8.01 -10.03 16.91
N LEU A 114 -6.77 -9.55 17.01
CA LEU A 114 -6.48 -8.12 17.12
C LEU A 114 -6.90 -7.36 15.85
N LEU A 115 -6.57 -7.86 14.66
CA LEU A 115 -7.01 -7.28 13.40
C LEU A 115 -8.54 -7.16 13.34
N GLU A 116 -9.26 -8.21 13.70
CA GLU A 116 -10.72 -8.21 13.74
C GLU A 116 -11.28 -7.12 14.65
N ILE A 117 -10.65 -6.90 15.81
CA ILE A 117 -11.00 -5.82 16.74
C ILE A 117 -10.74 -4.46 16.12
N LEU A 118 -9.52 -4.22 15.63
CA LEU A 118 -9.12 -2.92 15.09
C LEU A 118 -10.02 -2.48 13.93
N VAL A 119 -10.41 -3.41 13.06
CA VAL A 119 -11.23 -3.11 11.88
C VAL A 119 -12.73 -2.96 12.22
N SER A 120 -13.16 -3.54 13.33
CA SER A 120 -14.54 -3.49 13.80
C SER A 120 -14.83 -2.26 14.66
N ASN A 121 -13.84 -1.82 15.42
CA ASN A 121 -13.94 -0.72 16.37
C ASN A 121 -14.01 0.65 15.70
N LYS A 122 -14.41 1.65 16.49
CA LYS A 122 -14.23 3.06 16.15
C LYS A 122 -12.76 3.44 16.35
N ASN A 123 -12.28 4.41 15.56
CA ASN A 123 -10.88 4.84 15.60
C ASN A 123 -10.42 5.27 17.00
N ALA A 124 -11.23 6.04 17.72
CA ALA A 124 -10.92 6.44 19.11
C ALA A 124 -10.64 5.24 20.03
N SER A 125 -11.46 4.19 19.94
CA SER A 125 -11.25 2.96 20.74
C SER A 125 -9.96 2.21 20.37
N ASN A 126 -9.52 2.30 19.11
CA ASN A 126 -8.24 1.73 18.69
C ASN A 126 -7.07 2.55 19.22
N ILE A 127 -7.19 3.88 19.22
CA ILE A 127 -6.20 4.77 19.80
C ILE A 127 -6.07 4.52 21.30
N ASP A 128 -7.18 4.39 22.03
CA ASP A 128 -7.15 4.08 23.45
C ASP A 128 -6.55 2.69 23.72
N LEU A 129 -6.84 1.69 22.90
CA LEU A 129 -6.27 0.34 23.03
C LEU A 129 -4.75 0.33 22.85
N ILE A 130 -4.22 1.11 21.91
CA ILE A 130 -2.80 1.07 21.54
C ILE A 130 -1.98 2.09 22.35
N PHE A 131 -2.48 3.32 22.47
CA PHE A 131 -1.75 4.43 23.08
C PHE A 131 -2.18 4.77 24.51
N GLY A 132 -3.42 4.41 24.89
CA GLY A 132 -3.98 4.58 26.22
C GLY A 132 -3.93 6.00 26.79
N ASP A 133 -4.33 6.13 28.05
CA ASP A 133 -4.33 7.39 28.80
C ASP A 133 -3.18 7.40 29.81
N LYS A 134 -1.98 7.80 29.36
CA LYS A 134 -0.74 8.19 30.10
C LYS A 134 -0.24 7.39 31.32
N ASN A 135 -0.87 6.30 31.73
CA ASN A 135 -0.43 5.41 32.79
C ASN A 135 0.03 4.08 32.18
N ASN A 136 1.15 3.54 32.68
CA ASN A 136 2.02 2.44 32.19
C ASN A 136 1.40 1.13 31.63
N ASP A 137 0.09 1.05 31.41
CA ASP A 137 -0.63 -0.11 30.87
C ASP A 137 -0.86 -0.06 29.36
N SER A 138 -0.56 1.05 28.69
CA SER A 138 -0.71 1.15 27.23
C SER A 138 0.38 0.37 26.48
N TYR A 139 0.09 -0.09 25.26
CA TYR A 139 1.09 -0.78 24.43
C TYR A 139 2.23 0.17 24.00
N ALA A 140 1.87 1.40 23.64
CA ALA A 140 2.80 2.45 23.25
C ALA A 140 2.40 3.79 23.84
N ALA A 141 3.33 4.74 23.87
CA ALA A 141 3.07 6.13 24.20
C ALA A 141 3.28 6.99 22.96
N LEU A 142 2.29 7.80 22.60
CA LEU A 142 2.39 8.81 21.53
C LEU A 142 2.52 10.20 22.15
N SER A 143 3.59 10.91 21.80
CA SER A 143 3.83 12.29 22.22
C SER A 143 3.83 13.21 21.00
N GLN A 144 3.05 14.28 21.06
CA GLN A 144 3.06 15.35 20.06
C GLN A 144 4.18 16.31 20.41
N LYS A 145 5.04 16.63 19.42
CA LYS A 145 6.14 17.60 19.63
C LYS A 145 5.76 19.01 19.25
N ASP A 146 4.89 19.15 18.25
CA ASP A 146 4.31 20.43 17.86
C ASP A 146 2.98 20.64 18.61
N PRO A 147 2.92 21.55 19.61
CA PRO A 147 1.70 21.80 20.38
C PRO A 147 0.59 22.45 19.55
N ASN A 148 0.92 23.02 18.38
CA ASN A 148 -0.05 23.67 17.51
C ASN A 148 -0.74 22.68 16.55
N LYS A 149 -0.17 21.48 16.37
CA LYS A 149 -0.72 20.45 15.48
C LYS A 149 -1.32 19.32 16.28
N GLN A 150 -2.64 19.20 16.19
CA GLN A 150 -3.36 18.05 16.73
C GLN A 150 -3.51 16.98 15.65
N TRP A 151 -2.96 15.79 15.91
CA TRP A 151 -3.01 14.68 14.96
C TRP A 151 -4.20 13.76 15.23
N ASN A 152 -4.96 13.43 14.18
CA ASN A 152 -5.81 12.25 14.12
C ASN A 152 -5.00 11.11 13.51
N VAL A 153 -5.01 9.95 14.15
CA VAL A 153 -4.23 8.78 13.74
C VAL A 153 -5.19 7.68 13.30
N GLU A 154 -5.01 7.15 12.09
CA GLU A 154 -5.79 6.01 11.56
C GLU A 154 -4.88 4.80 11.36
N PHE A 155 -5.45 3.60 11.46
CA PHE A 155 -4.74 2.34 11.29
C PHE A 155 -5.08 1.71 9.93
N GLU A 156 -4.08 1.58 9.07
CA GLU A 156 -4.21 1.00 7.74
C GLU A 156 -3.19 -0.13 7.52
N ASN A 157 -3.26 -0.84 6.39
CA ASN A 157 -2.31 -1.88 5.98
C ASN A 157 -2.00 -2.92 7.07
N PHE A 158 -2.99 -3.74 7.41
CA PHE A 158 -2.83 -4.83 8.37
C PHE A 158 -2.02 -5.97 7.76
N ILE A 159 -0.91 -6.34 8.40
CA ILE A 159 -0.04 -7.44 7.96
C ILE A 159 0.33 -8.33 9.15
N ILE A 160 0.00 -9.62 9.06
CA ILE A 160 0.36 -10.60 10.08
C ILE A 160 1.74 -11.16 9.78
N ASP A 161 2.63 -11.13 10.77
CA ASP A 161 3.97 -11.68 10.65
C ASP A 161 3.97 -13.18 10.95
N THR A 162 4.27 -14.03 9.97
CA THR A 162 4.35 -15.49 10.20
C THR A 162 5.73 -15.93 10.69
N VAL A 163 6.71 -15.02 10.69
CA VAL A 163 8.07 -15.24 11.23
C VAL A 163 8.09 -14.86 12.71
N SER A 164 7.74 -13.61 13.03
CA SER A 164 7.47 -13.17 14.40
C SER A 164 5.99 -13.39 14.71
N LYS A 165 5.64 -14.64 14.99
CA LYS A 165 4.24 -15.13 15.01
C LYS A 165 3.26 -14.35 15.89
N ASN A 166 3.73 -13.55 16.83
CA ASN A 166 2.90 -12.73 17.71
C ASN A 166 2.91 -11.24 17.35
N ILE A 167 3.19 -10.88 16.10
CA ILE A 167 3.22 -9.49 15.65
C ILE A 167 2.16 -9.26 14.57
N LEU A 168 1.36 -8.21 14.76
CA LEU A 168 0.56 -7.57 13.72
C LEU A 168 1.22 -6.24 13.36
N TYR A 169 1.63 -6.06 12.12
CA TYR A 169 2.03 -4.74 11.63
C TYR A 169 0.84 -3.96 11.09
N VAL A 170 0.91 -2.65 11.30
CA VAL A 170 -0.03 -1.67 10.77
C VAL A 170 0.73 -0.44 10.29
N ASP A 171 0.19 0.28 9.32
CA ASP A 171 0.63 1.63 9.02
C ASP A 171 -0.21 2.61 9.85
N LEU A 172 0.46 3.56 10.51
CA LEU A 172 -0.19 4.63 11.26
C LEU A 172 -0.24 5.88 10.37
N VAL A 173 -1.45 6.29 10.01
CA VAL A 173 -1.72 7.41 9.10
C VAL A 173 -2.05 8.65 9.92
N PHE A 174 -1.26 9.72 9.77
CA PHE A 174 -1.44 10.96 10.51
C PHE A 174 -2.08 12.02 9.63
N LYS A 175 -3.20 12.57 10.12
CA LYS A 175 -3.92 13.70 9.52
C LYS A 175 -4.03 14.81 10.53
N GLU A 176 -3.85 16.05 10.10
CA GLU A 176 -4.12 17.19 10.97
C GLU A 176 -5.62 17.28 11.27
N LYS A 177 -5.99 17.55 12.52
CA LYS A 177 -7.37 17.60 12.96
C LYS A 177 -8.15 18.66 12.17
N GLY A 178 -9.27 18.24 11.55
CA GLY A 178 -10.07 19.08 10.68
C GLY A 178 -9.65 19.04 9.21
N SER A 179 -8.54 18.38 8.88
CA SER A 179 -8.12 18.07 7.51
C SER A 179 -8.43 16.62 7.14
N ASN A 180 -8.78 16.40 5.88
CA ASN A 180 -8.89 15.06 5.29
C ASN A 180 -7.57 14.61 4.61
N GLU A 181 -6.60 15.52 4.47
CA GLU A 181 -5.34 15.24 3.82
C GLU A 181 -4.39 14.48 4.76
N ILE A 182 -3.69 13.50 4.18
CA ILE A 182 -2.66 12.74 4.88
C ILE A 182 -1.41 13.60 4.93
N SER A 183 -0.94 13.90 6.14
CA SER A 183 0.30 14.65 6.32
C SER A 183 1.51 13.73 6.22
N PHE A 184 1.50 12.61 6.95
CA PHE A 184 2.56 11.60 6.88
C PHE A 184 2.07 10.24 7.35
N VAL A 185 2.86 9.20 7.10
CA VAL A 185 2.59 7.82 7.52
C VAL A 185 3.81 7.23 8.22
N ILE A 186 3.58 6.55 9.33
CA ILE A 186 4.58 5.69 9.97
C ILE A 186 4.31 4.26 9.52
N ARG A 187 5.29 3.66 8.86
CA ARG A 187 5.11 2.34 8.24
C ARG A 187 5.49 1.22 9.18
N ASN A 188 4.86 0.06 8.97
CA ASN A 188 5.20 -1.20 9.67
C ASN A 188 5.30 -1.01 11.20
N PHE A 189 4.39 -0.26 11.80
CA PHE A 189 4.29 -0.15 13.25
C PHE A 189 3.94 -1.52 13.84
N PRO A 190 4.80 -2.12 14.66
CA PRO A 190 4.56 -3.45 15.22
C PRO A 190 3.58 -3.36 16.38
N ILE A 191 2.61 -4.27 16.46
CA ILE A 191 1.77 -4.48 17.64
C ILE A 191 1.94 -5.93 18.10
N LYS A 192 2.50 -6.11 19.30
CA LYS A 192 2.78 -7.43 19.88
C LYS A 192 1.56 -7.98 20.60
N THR A 193 1.16 -9.19 20.22
CA THR A 193 0.10 -9.96 20.86
C THR A 193 0.67 -11.00 21.81
N GLU A 194 -0.14 -11.47 22.75
CA GLU A 194 0.28 -12.53 23.68
C GLU A 194 0.34 -13.91 23.01
N LEU A 195 -0.63 -14.20 22.13
CA LEU A 195 -0.73 -15.47 21.43
C LEU A 195 -0.13 -15.37 20.02
N ASN A 196 0.35 -16.51 19.52
CA ASN A 196 0.90 -16.65 18.18
C ASN A 196 -0.22 -16.80 17.14
N THR A 197 0.03 -16.30 15.93
CA THR A 197 -0.72 -16.61 14.72
C THR A 197 -0.66 -18.10 14.41
N GLU A 198 -1.78 -18.63 13.94
CA GLU A 198 -1.84 -19.97 13.35
C GLU A 198 -1.84 -19.94 11.83
N GLN A 199 -1.92 -18.74 11.23
CA GLN A 199 -1.90 -18.56 9.79
C GLN A 199 -0.57 -19.01 9.18
N TYR A 200 -0.66 -19.47 7.94
CA TYR A 200 0.49 -19.92 7.15
C TYR A 200 1.35 -20.99 7.86
N ASN A 201 0.75 -22.16 8.06
CA ASN A 201 1.51 -23.34 8.48
C ASN A 201 1.80 -24.24 7.26
N LEU A 202 3.02 -24.15 6.73
CA LEU A 202 3.50 -24.99 5.63
C LEU A 202 3.27 -26.49 5.88
N GLU A 203 3.35 -26.96 7.13
CA GLU A 203 3.20 -28.37 7.48
C GLU A 203 1.77 -28.87 7.28
N LYS A 204 0.78 -27.98 7.40
CA LYS A 204 -0.65 -28.27 7.20
C LYS A 204 -1.07 -28.31 5.72
N LEU A 205 -0.19 -27.90 4.79
CA LEU A 205 -0.46 -27.96 3.35
C LEU A 205 -0.30 -29.38 2.79
N ASP A 206 -1.01 -29.70 1.72
CA ASP A 206 -0.77 -30.92 0.96
C ASP A 206 0.59 -30.89 0.23
N ASP A 207 1.13 -32.06 -0.13
CA ASP A 207 2.48 -32.18 -0.68
C ASP A 207 2.67 -31.45 -2.02
N THR A 208 1.60 -31.34 -2.81
CA THR A 208 1.62 -30.62 -4.09
C THR A 208 1.76 -29.11 -3.86
N LYS A 209 0.97 -28.54 -2.94
CA LYS A 209 1.07 -27.13 -2.56
C LYS A 209 2.40 -26.82 -1.90
N LYS A 210 2.88 -27.70 -1.01
CA LYS A 210 4.23 -27.59 -0.41
C LYS A 210 5.31 -27.50 -1.49
N ALA A 211 5.30 -28.40 -2.48
CA ALA A 211 6.28 -28.40 -3.56
C ALA A 211 6.22 -27.12 -4.41
N ASN A 212 5.02 -26.64 -4.75
CA ASN A 212 4.82 -25.42 -5.52
C ASN A 212 5.28 -24.17 -4.75
N THR A 213 4.96 -24.07 -3.47
CA THR A 213 5.41 -22.97 -2.61
C THR A 213 6.94 -22.92 -2.57
N LYS A 214 7.61 -24.05 -2.36
CA LYS A 214 9.09 -24.14 -2.36
C LYS A 214 9.71 -23.70 -3.68
N LYS A 215 9.13 -24.11 -4.80
CA LYS A 215 9.58 -23.69 -6.14
C LYS A 215 9.47 -22.17 -6.30
N ASN A 216 8.36 -21.59 -5.85
CA ASN A 216 8.13 -20.14 -5.91
C ASN A 216 9.08 -19.36 -5.00
N GLU A 217 9.34 -19.83 -3.77
CA GLU A 217 10.31 -19.23 -2.85
C GLU A 217 11.70 -19.15 -3.48
N ASN A 218 12.20 -20.26 -4.03
CA ASN A 218 13.49 -20.30 -4.73
C ASN A 218 13.52 -19.37 -5.95
N ASN A 219 12.43 -19.28 -6.71
CA ASN A 219 12.34 -18.37 -7.85
C ASN A 219 12.47 -16.91 -7.40
N ILE A 220 11.76 -16.50 -6.36
CA ILE A 220 11.80 -15.12 -5.82
C ILE A 220 13.22 -14.79 -5.33
N ILE A 221 13.86 -15.70 -4.59
CA ILE A 221 15.25 -15.53 -4.14
C ILE A 221 16.19 -15.32 -5.32
N ASN A 222 16.07 -16.16 -6.36
CA ASN A 222 16.89 -16.05 -7.57
C ASN A 222 16.62 -14.76 -8.35
N GLU A 223 15.38 -14.29 -8.40
CA GLU A 223 15.05 -12.99 -9.00
C GLU A 223 15.70 -11.83 -8.25
N ILE A 224 15.64 -11.84 -6.90
CA ILE A 224 16.33 -10.84 -6.06
C ILE A 224 17.83 -10.87 -6.36
N LYS A 225 18.47 -12.04 -6.31
CA LYS A 225 19.91 -12.21 -6.58
C LYS A 225 20.32 -11.65 -7.95
N LYS A 226 19.46 -11.77 -8.98
CA LYS A 226 19.75 -11.31 -10.34
C LYS A 226 19.49 -9.82 -10.55
N LYS A 227 18.43 -9.28 -9.95
CA LYS A 227 17.93 -7.92 -10.27
C LYS A 227 18.45 -6.86 -9.30
N MET A 228 18.80 -7.25 -8.08
CA MET A 228 19.17 -6.29 -7.04
C MET A 228 20.56 -5.70 -7.28
N ALA A 229 20.63 -4.38 -7.22
CA ALA A 229 21.81 -3.54 -7.27
C ALA A 229 21.62 -2.38 -6.30
N TYR A 230 22.72 -1.89 -5.75
CA TYR A 230 22.72 -0.67 -4.94
C TYR A 230 23.45 0.46 -5.63
N SER A 231 22.98 1.68 -5.38
CA SER A 231 23.61 2.91 -5.86
C SER A 231 23.84 3.85 -4.70
N PHE A 232 25.08 4.25 -4.50
CA PHE A 232 25.50 5.26 -3.55
C PHE A 232 25.70 6.59 -4.28
N TYR A 233 24.82 7.54 -4.00
CA TYR A 233 24.82 8.87 -4.59
C TYR A 233 25.53 9.85 -3.66
N THR A 234 26.37 10.70 -4.25
CA THR A 234 27.01 11.81 -3.54
C THR A 234 26.89 13.12 -4.34
N PRO A 235 27.17 14.30 -3.74
CA PRO A 235 27.14 15.57 -4.47
C PRO A 235 28.18 15.68 -5.60
N ILE A 236 29.24 14.87 -5.54
CA ILE A 236 30.27 14.78 -6.56
C ILE A 236 30.20 13.45 -7.30
N ASP A 237 30.84 13.38 -8.47
CA ASP A 237 31.07 12.08 -9.10
C ASP A 237 32.33 11.45 -8.51
N LEU A 238 32.17 10.48 -7.63
CA LEU A 238 33.31 9.78 -7.02
C LEU A 238 34.18 9.02 -8.05
N LYS A 239 33.67 8.80 -9.27
CA LYS A 239 34.47 8.23 -10.37
C LYS A 239 35.32 9.29 -11.09
N GLY A 240 35.02 10.57 -10.92
CA GLY A 240 35.76 11.69 -11.51
C GLY A 240 37.16 11.91 -10.92
N ASN A 241 37.86 12.90 -11.47
CA ASN A 241 39.20 13.33 -11.04
C ASN A 241 39.09 14.32 -9.87
N TYR A 242 38.93 13.79 -8.65
CA TYR A 242 38.93 14.57 -7.42
C TYR A 242 40.16 14.25 -6.55
N PRO A 243 40.62 15.20 -5.70
CA PRO A 243 41.68 14.93 -4.73
C PRO A 243 41.38 13.71 -3.86
N LYS A 244 42.41 12.93 -3.52
CA LYS A 244 42.27 11.69 -2.74
C LYS A 244 41.60 11.94 -1.39
N GLU A 245 41.92 13.07 -0.77
CA GLU A 245 41.38 13.52 0.51
C GLU A 245 39.86 13.70 0.41
N LYS A 246 39.39 14.31 -0.68
CA LYS A 246 37.95 14.54 -0.91
C LYS A 246 37.19 13.23 -1.11
N VAL A 247 37.77 12.28 -1.86
CA VAL A 247 37.19 10.94 -2.05
C VAL A 247 37.16 10.17 -0.72
N ALA A 248 38.24 10.25 0.07
CA ALA A 248 38.36 9.57 1.36
C ALA A 248 37.27 9.99 2.35
N VAL A 249 36.86 11.27 2.35
CA VAL A 249 35.77 11.77 3.21
C VAL A 249 34.46 11.02 2.93
N TYR A 250 34.06 10.89 1.67
CA TYR A 250 32.82 10.17 1.31
C TYR A 250 32.94 8.66 1.56
N LYS A 251 34.14 8.08 1.36
CA LYS A 251 34.37 6.67 1.67
C LYS A 251 34.21 6.38 3.15
N ASN A 252 34.85 7.16 4.01
CA ASN A 252 34.78 7.02 5.46
C ASN A 252 33.35 7.23 5.98
N ALA A 253 32.60 8.16 5.38
CA ALA A 253 31.20 8.38 5.72
C ALA A 253 30.33 7.16 5.40
N LEU A 254 30.53 6.51 4.25
CA LEU A 254 29.83 5.26 3.90
C LEU A 254 30.21 4.11 4.85
N GLU A 255 31.50 3.91 5.15
CA GLU A 255 31.95 2.89 6.10
C GLU A 255 31.33 3.08 7.49
N LYS A 256 31.31 4.33 7.99
CA LYS A 256 30.69 4.68 9.27
C LYS A 256 29.19 4.40 9.24
N TYR A 257 28.51 4.74 8.15
CA TYR A 257 27.09 4.45 7.97
C TYR A 257 26.79 2.95 8.04
N ILE A 258 27.51 2.12 7.27
CA ILE A 258 27.35 0.66 7.29
C ILE A 258 27.67 0.08 8.67
N THR A 259 28.72 0.57 9.34
CA THR A 259 29.11 0.13 10.69
C THR A 259 28.04 0.44 11.73
N ASN A 260 27.48 1.65 11.69
CA ASN A 260 26.40 2.06 12.57
C ASN A 260 25.13 1.25 12.31
N PHE A 261 24.79 1.03 11.04
CA PHE A 261 23.65 0.20 10.65
C PHE A 261 23.78 -1.23 11.19
N ASN A 262 24.94 -1.88 11.00
CA ASN A 262 25.21 -3.21 11.53
C ASN A 262 25.17 -3.27 13.07
N THR A 263 25.69 -2.24 13.75
CA THR A 263 25.63 -2.16 15.21
C THR A 263 24.18 -2.10 15.69
N ASN A 264 23.34 -1.29 15.03
CA ASN A 264 21.92 -1.21 15.32
C ASN A 264 21.21 -2.54 15.06
N LEU A 265 21.49 -3.24 13.95
CA LEU A 265 20.86 -4.53 13.64
C LEU A 265 21.13 -5.61 14.71
N LYS A 266 22.33 -5.65 15.28
CA LYS A 266 22.72 -6.67 16.28
C LYS A 266 21.92 -6.58 17.58
N GLN A 267 21.42 -5.39 17.92
CA GLN A 267 20.72 -5.13 19.18
C GLN A 267 19.20 -5.31 19.09
N LYS A 268 18.70 -5.81 17.95
CA LYS A 268 17.28 -5.71 17.58
C LYS A 268 16.65 -7.07 17.33
N GLU A 269 15.40 -7.21 17.76
CA GLU A 269 14.55 -8.36 17.43
C GLU A 269 14.17 -8.33 15.93
N PHE A 270 13.69 -9.46 15.39
CA PHE A 270 13.40 -9.58 13.96
C PHE A 270 12.47 -8.48 13.42
N TYR A 271 11.37 -8.17 14.11
CA TYR A 271 10.43 -7.15 13.64
C TYR A 271 11.03 -5.74 13.59
N GLN A 272 11.95 -5.45 14.52
CA GLN A 272 12.69 -4.19 14.51
C GLN A 272 13.68 -4.13 13.35
N LYS A 273 14.23 -5.29 12.94
CA LYS A 273 15.06 -5.38 11.74
C LYS A 273 14.26 -5.13 10.46
N LEU A 274 12.97 -5.48 10.39
CA LEU A 274 12.13 -5.22 9.21
C LEU A 274 12.03 -3.71 8.93
N ASP A 275 11.72 -2.92 9.94
CA ASP A 275 11.66 -1.45 9.84
C ASP A 275 13.03 -0.84 9.50
N LEU A 276 14.11 -1.26 10.17
CA LEU A 276 15.47 -0.81 9.84
C LEU A 276 15.89 -1.18 8.41
N SER A 277 15.46 -2.36 7.94
CA SER A 277 15.78 -2.83 6.58
C SER A 277 15.04 -2.05 5.52
N TRP A 278 13.79 -1.67 5.81
CA TRP A 278 13.05 -0.74 4.97
C TRP A 278 13.74 0.63 4.93
N PHE A 279 14.12 1.17 6.07
CA PHE A 279 14.84 2.45 6.17
C PHE A 279 16.17 2.46 5.39
N PHE A 280 16.91 1.35 5.39
CA PHE A 280 18.14 1.22 4.59
C PHE A 280 17.87 1.19 3.07
N SER A 281 16.69 0.73 2.67
CA SER A 281 16.32 0.51 1.27
C SER A 281 15.59 1.71 0.64
N GLU A 282 15.13 2.65 1.46
CA GLU A 282 14.43 3.86 1.04
C GLU A 282 15.38 5.04 0.77
N PRO A 283 14.93 6.05 -0.01
CA PRO A 283 15.63 7.32 -0.17
C PRO A 283 15.91 7.94 1.19
N PHE A 284 17.16 7.93 1.65
CA PHE A 284 17.53 8.71 2.82
C PHE A 284 17.24 10.21 2.59
N SER A 285 16.46 10.78 3.49
CA SER A 285 16.27 12.23 3.65
C SER A 285 17.41 12.79 4.50
N LYS A 286 18.08 13.82 3.96
CA LYS A 286 19.05 14.76 4.57
C LYS A 286 19.85 14.24 5.78
N SER A 287 21.07 13.79 5.52
CA SER A 287 22.14 13.86 6.53
C SER A 287 22.33 15.33 6.92
N SER A 288 22.16 15.61 8.21
CA SER A 288 22.36 16.91 8.86
C SER A 288 23.84 17.13 9.20
N ASP A 289 24.76 16.95 8.26
CA ASP A 289 26.17 17.31 8.44
C ASP A 289 26.78 17.68 7.07
N GLU A 290 27.86 18.44 7.07
CA GLU A 290 28.49 19.25 6.00
C GLU A 290 28.81 18.55 4.64
N LEU A 291 28.42 17.29 4.43
CA LEU A 291 28.74 16.45 3.28
C LEU A 291 27.69 16.43 2.16
N GLY A 292 26.55 17.10 2.34
CA GLY A 292 25.43 17.13 1.40
C GLY A 292 24.56 15.86 1.41
N LEU A 293 23.62 15.76 0.46
CA LEU A 293 22.64 14.66 0.35
C LEU A 293 23.29 13.34 -0.12
N MET A 294 24.05 12.65 0.73
CA MET A 294 24.45 11.26 0.47
C MET A 294 23.21 10.35 0.51
N ARG A 295 23.07 9.45 -0.46
CA ARG A 295 21.92 8.52 -0.53
C ARG A 295 22.34 7.14 -0.98
N LEU A 296 21.83 6.09 -0.35
CA LEU A 296 22.00 4.70 -0.76
C LEU A 296 20.64 4.16 -1.20
N TYR A 297 20.57 3.61 -2.41
CA TYR A 297 19.32 3.13 -3.00
C TYR A 297 19.46 1.72 -3.53
N SER A 298 18.42 0.91 -3.35
CA SER A 298 18.25 -0.29 -4.15
C SER A 298 17.49 0.01 -5.44
N ASN A 299 17.83 -0.65 -6.53
CA ASN A 299 17.00 -0.68 -7.75
C ASN A 299 15.90 -1.76 -7.70
N ALA A 300 15.72 -2.47 -6.57
CA ALA A 300 14.82 -3.61 -6.48
C ALA A 300 13.36 -3.18 -6.63
N SER A 301 12.85 -3.22 -7.86
CA SER A 301 11.42 -3.13 -8.18
C SER A 301 10.82 -4.54 -8.14
N ILE A 302 10.50 -5.01 -6.93
CA ILE A 302 9.76 -6.25 -6.70
C ILE A 302 8.33 -5.82 -6.37
N GLU A 303 7.32 -6.63 -6.72
CA GLU A 303 5.91 -6.31 -6.47
C GLU A 303 5.62 -5.93 -5.00
N THR A 304 6.48 -6.37 -4.07
CA THR A 304 6.40 -6.12 -2.63
C THR A 304 7.20 -4.90 -2.14
N SER A 305 8.11 -4.33 -2.94
CA SER A 305 8.99 -3.21 -2.53
C SER A 305 8.21 -1.97 -2.06
N ASN A 306 6.97 -1.87 -2.53
CA ASN A 306 6.03 -0.82 -2.17
C ASN A 306 5.47 -0.95 -0.75
N PHE A 307 5.55 -2.13 -0.12
CA PHE A 307 5.01 -2.43 1.21
C PHE A 307 6.13 -2.56 2.27
N PHE A 308 7.28 -3.13 1.91
CA PHE A 308 8.42 -3.37 2.80
C PHE A 308 9.69 -3.67 1.98
N SER A 309 10.85 -3.66 2.64
CA SER A 309 12.06 -4.21 2.03
C SER A 309 11.96 -5.74 1.95
N PRO A 310 12.06 -6.37 0.76
CA PRO A 310 12.02 -7.82 0.63
C PRO A 310 13.19 -8.52 1.32
N LEU A 311 14.27 -7.79 1.62
CA LEU A 311 15.38 -8.24 2.44
C LEU A 311 15.26 -7.70 3.86
N VAL A 312 15.27 -8.59 4.85
CA VAL A 312 15.48 -8.23 6.25
C VAL A 312 16.93 -8.52 6.62
N PHE A 313 17.72 -7.45 6.73
CA PHE A 313 19.16 -7.52 6.91
C PHE A 313 19.54 -8.06 8.29
N SER A 314 20.54 -8.94 8.30
CA SER A 314 21.26 -9.36 9.50
C SER A 314 22.66 -8.75 9.55
N SER A 315 23.31 -8.59 8.40
CA SER A 315 24.59 -7.88 8.29
C SER A 315 24.86 -7.41 6.87
N ILE A 316 25.68 -6.37 6.76
CA ILE A 316 26.16 -5.81 5.50
C ILE A 316 27.67 -5.61 5.59
N GLU A 317 28.41 -5.97 4.54
CA GLU A 317 29.86 -5.80 4.44
C GLU A 317 30.20 -5.16 3.09
N LEU A 318 31.12 -4.20 3.10
CA LEU A 318 31.69 -3.59 1.89
C LEU A 318 32.88 -4.44 1.41
N LYS A 319 32.69 -5.19 0.32
CA LYS A 319 33.79 -5.94 -0.32
C LYS A 319 34.55 -5.06 -1.30
N ASN A 320 35.87 -5.27 -1.39
CA ASN A 320 36.79 -4.60 -2.34
C ASN A 320 36.84 -3.07 -2.26
N PHE A 321 36.28 -2.48 -1.20
CA PHE A 321 36.15 -1.02 -1.09
C PHE A 321 37.49 -0.31 -0.94
N ASN A 322 38.51 -1.01 -0.43
CA ASN A 322 39.86 -0.49 -0.24
C ASN A 322 40.84 -0.92 -1.34
N ASN A 323 40.35 -1.61 -2.38
CA ASN A 323 41.17 -1.99 -3.54
C ASN A 323 41.47 -0.77 -4.43
N GLN A 324 42.48 -0.88 -5.28
CA GLN A 324 42.80 0.15 -6.27
C GLN A 324 41.63 0.39 -7.25
N ASN A 325 40.94 -0.67 -7.65
CA ASN A 325 39.79 -0.64 -8.59
C ASN A 325 38.42 -0.55 -7.90
N TRP A 326 38.36 0.01 -6.67
CA TRP A 326 37.12 0.05 -5.87
C TRP A 326 35.92 0.68 -6.61
N LYS A 327 36.13 1.57 -7.58
CA LYS A 327 35.08 2.23 -8.38
C LYS A 327 34.20 1.25 -9.18
N GLU A 328 34.72 0.08 -9.51
CA GLU A 328 34.05 -0.95 -10.33
C GLU A 328 33.84 -2.26 -9.58
N GLU A 329 34.74 -2.57 -8.64
CA GLU A 329 34.76 -3.86 -7.95
C GLU A 329 34.06 -3.85 -6.59
N THR A 330 33.63 -2.68 -6.08
CA THR A 330 32.95 -2.62 -4.78
C THR A 330 31.60 -3.33 -4.84
N ARG A 331 31.35 -4.17 -3.86
CA ARG A 331 30.08 -4.90 -3.69
C ARG A 331 29.60 -4.82 -2.26
N LEU A 332 28.28 -4.84 -2.08
CA LEU A 332 27.64 -5.06 -0.79
C LEU A 332 27.39 -6.55 -0.62
N LYS A 333 28.13 -7.16 0.31
CA LYS A 333 27.86 -8.50 0.78
C LYS A 333 26.82 -8.41 1.89
N ILE A 334 25.63 -8.93 1.63
CA ILE A 334 24.47 -8.84 2.50
C ILE A 334 24.11 -10.24 2.99
N LYS A 335 23.91 -10.39 4.30
CA LYS A 335 23.19 -11.55 4.85
C LYS A 335 21.81 -11.09 5.26
N ALA A 336 20.78 -11.75 4.75
CA ALA A 336 19.40 -11.36 5.00
C ALA A 336 18.45 -12.57 4.99
N LYS A 337 17.31 -12.42 5.65
CA LYS A 337 16.13 -13.25 5.40
C LYS A 337 15.32 -12.62 4.28
N VAL A 338 14.73 -13.44 3.43
CA VAL A 338 13.84 -12.95 2.36
C VAL A 338 12.40 -13.07 2.83
N ILE A 339 11.66 -11.97 2.78
CA ILE A 339 10.24 -11.96 3.07
C ILE A 339 9.46 -11.68 1.80
N THR A 340 8.32 -12.34 1.69
CA THR A 340 7.32 -12.16 0.65
C THR A 340 5.99 -11.81 1.31
N LEU A 341 5.05 -11.29 0.52
CA LEU A 341 3.74 -10.90 1.00
C LEU A 341 2.69 -11.70 0.25
N ALA A 342 1.96 -12.56 0.98
CA ALA A 342 0.67 -13.03 0.51
C ALA A 342 -0.41 -12.07 0.96
N THR A 343 -1.51 -12.01 0.23
CA THR A 343 -2.70 -11.25 0.64
C THR A 343 -3.87 -12.17 0.79
N GLU A 344 -4.62 -12.03 1.88
CA GLU A 344 -5.89 -12.70 2.06
C GLU A 344 -7.02 -11.69 2.13
N THR A 345 -8.25 -12.15 1.90
CA THR A 345 -9.44 -11.33 2.05
C THR A 345 -10.51 -12.07 2.81
N LYS A 346 -10.92 -11.52 3.95
CA LYS A 346 -11.91 -12.11 4.84
C LYS A 346 -13.08 -11.14 5.06
N LYS A 347 -14.28 -11.67 5.29
CA LYS A 347 -15.45 -10.88 5.70
C LYS A 347 -15.48 -10.78 7.23
N ILE A 348 -15.30 -9.58 7.76
CA ILE A 348 -15.34 -9.27 9.20
C ILE A 348 -16.46 -8.27 9.44
N ASN A 349 -17.45 -8.61 10.28
CA ASN A 349 -18.60 -7.75 10.60
C ASN A 349 -19.25 -7.10 9.35
N LYS A 350 -19.54 -7.94 8.35
CA LYS A 350 -20.12 -7.57 7.05
C LYS A 350 -19.22 -6.73 6.13
N LYS A 351 -18.02 -6.34 6.55
CA LYS A 351 -17.02 -5.64 5.74
C LYS A 351 -16.06 -6.66 5.13
N LYS A 352 -15.72 -6.50 3.85
CA LYS A 352 -14.68 -7.29 3.18
C LYS A 352 -13.33 -6.62 3.47
N ILE A 353 -12.40 -7.31 4.11
CA ILE A 353 -11.13 -6.77 4.59
C ILE A 353 -10.00 -7.56 3.95
N GLN A 354 -9.09 -6.86 3.27
CA GLN A 354 -7.87 -7.44 2.76
C GLN A 354 -6.75 -7.20 3.77
N TYR A 355 -5.94 -8.22 4.04
CA TYR A 355 -4.76 -8.12 4.89
C TYR A 355 -3.60 -8.90 4.30
N GLY A 356 -2.38 -8.52 4.71
CA GLY A 356 -1.15 -9.16 4.32
C GLY A 356 -0.74 -10.28 5.27
N LEU A 357 0.03 -11.23 4.74
CA LEU A 357 0.77 -12.23 5.50
C LEU A 357 2.23 -12.15 5.08
N TYR A 358 3.13 -11.82 6.01
CA TYR A 358 4.57 -11.91 5.75
C TYR A 358 5.02 -13.34 5.85
N ILE A 359 5.63 -13.81 4.76
CA ILE A 359 6.08 -15.19 4.58
C ILE A 359 7.57 -15.18 4.30
N GLU A 360 8.35 -15.91 5.11
CA GLU A 360 9.76 -16.14 4.85
C GLU A 360 9.94 -17.09 3.66
N ALA A 361 10.65 -16.64 2.63
CA ALA A 361 11.11 -17.50 1.55
C ALA A 361 12.42 -18.18 1.94
N LYS A 362 12.51 -19.50 1.75
CA LYS A 362 13.65 -20.31 2.19
C LYS A 362 14.36 -20.93 1.02
N GLU A 363 15.67 -20.76 0.97
CA GLU A 363 16.51 -21.48 0.02
C GLU A 363 16.63 -22.95 0.47
N ASN A 364 16.21 -23.89 -0.38
CA ASN A 364 16.32 -25.33 -0.13
C ASN A 364 15.69 -25.84 1.18
N ASN A 365 14.66 -25.17 1.70
CA ASN A 365 13.99 -25.48 2.99
C ASN A 365 14.85 -25.30 4.25
N GLU A 366 16.00 -24.66 4.15
CA GLU A 366 16.79 -24.38 5.35
C GLU A 366 16.37 -23.03 5.94
N ASN A 367 16.15 -22.99 7.26
CA ASN A 367 15.98 -21.74 8.01
C ASN A 367 17.33 -21.02 8.14
N LYS A 368 17.97 -20.68 7.02
CA LYS A 368 19.27 -20.01 6.99
C LYS A 368 19.12 -18.63 6.35
N GLU A 369 19.94 -17.72 6.85
CA GLU A 369 20.15 -16.43 6.20
C GLU A 369 20.76 -16.66 4.83
N ILE A 370 20.25 -15.91 3.84
CA ILE A 370 20.71 -15.97 2.47
C ILE A 370 21.78 -14.91 2.29
N GLU A 371 22.90 -15.31 1.68
CA GLU A 371 23.97 -14.39 1.30
C GLU A 371 23.72 -13.84 -0.10
N PHE A 372 23.77 -12.52 -0.22
CA PHE A 372 23.69 -11.78 -1.46
C PHE A 372 25.01 -11.05 -1.66
N ASP A 373 25.53 -11.08 -2.88
CA ASP A 373 26.71 -10.31 -3.27
C ASP A 373 26.31 -9.33 -4.36
N ILE A 374 26.00 -8.10 -3.96
CA ILE A 374 25.28 -7.12 -4.80
C ILE A 374 26.23 -6.00 -5.26
N PRO A 375 26.26 -5.64 -6.56
CA PRO A 375 27.06 -4.53 -7.04
C PRO A 375 26.70 -3.21 -6.35
N LEU A 376 27.73 -2.41 -6.00
CA LEU A 376 27.54 -1.04 -5.51
C LEU A 376 28.04 -0.03 -6.56
N SER A 377 27.10 0.69 -7.15
CA SER A 377 27.40 1.77 -8.08
C SER A 377 27.64 3.09 -7.34
N PHE A 378 28.60 3.87 -7.78
CA PHE A 378 28.87 5.22 -7.27
C PHE A 378 28.37 6.24 -8.28
N LEU A 379 27.42 7.07 -7.87
CA LEU A 379 26.73 8.02 -8.74
C LEU A 379 26.78 9.43 -8.15
N LYS A 380 26.62 10.43 -9.02
CA LYS A 380 26.38 11.81 -8.59
C LYS A 380 24.88 12.03 -8.42
N ASN A 381 24.48 12.79 -7.40
CA ASN A 381 23.09 13.21 -7.23
C ASN A 381 22.54 13.84 -8.52
N PRO A 382 21.36 13.40 -9.00
CA PRO A 382 20.66 14.13 -10.06
C PRO A 382 20.36 15.54 -9.54
N LYS A 383 20.53 16.54 -10.42
CA LYS A 383 20.28 17.95 -10.11
C LYS A 383 18.81 18.21 -9.84
#